data_AF-G6FZ56-F1
#
_entry.id   AF-G6FZ56-F1
#
_cell.length_a   1.000
_cell.length_b   1.000
_cell.length_c   1.000
_cell.angle_alpha   90.00
_cell.angle_beta   90.00
_cell.angle_gamma   90.00
#
_symmetry.space_group_name_H-M   'P 1'
#
loop_
_entity.id
_entity.type
_entity.pdbx_description
1 polymer ?
#
loop_
_entity_poly.entity_id
_entity_poly.type
_entity_poly.pdbx_seq_one_letter_code
_entity_poly.pdbx_strand_id
1 'polypeptide(L)'
;MLTLVCKLNPSQKQAEEIEWVLTAFESACNYANQKVKPQITSKMTIQNLVYNEIRALFGLSANLAVRACARVGANRKTAKLKNKPVKAFKPTLEVLSKRKPRKAQGLLAAGQDRFCNGCRARRKDFNSG
;
A
#
# COMPACT_ATOMS: atom_id res chain seq x y z
N MET A 1 -6.82 -8.98 16.55
CA MET A 1 -5.53 -8.83 15.85
C MET A 1 -4.66 -7.86 16.63
N LEU A 2 -3.56 -8.31 17.24
CA LEU A 2 -2.57 -7.42 17.85
C LEU A 2 -1.63 -6.90 16.75
N THR A 3 -1.37 -5.59 16.72
CA THR A 3 -0.39 -4.99 15.79
C THR A 3 0.86 -4.59 16.56
N LEU A 4 2.01 -5.16 16.18
CA LEU A 4 3.32 -4.81 16.72
C LEU A 4 3.97 -3.72 15.85
N VAL A 5 4.58 -2.72 16.49
CA VAL A 5 5.43 -1.71 15.82
C VAL A 5 6.87 -2.00 16.19
N CYS A 6 7.67 -2.46 15.22
CA CYS A 6 9.10 -2.72 15.41
C CYS A 6 9.95 -2.00 14.36
N LYS A 7 11.17 -1.62 14.73
CA LYS A 7 12.20 -1.13 13.81
C LYS A 7 12.93 -2.32 13.22
N LEU A 8 13.02 -2.39 11.90
CA LEU A 8 13.79 -3.41 11.20
C LEU A 8 15.22 -2.90 10.98
N ASN A 9 16.21 -3.66 11.42
CA ASN A 9 17.62 -3.47 11.07
C ASN A 9 18.03 -4.61 10.12
N PRO A 10 17.75 -4.48 8.81
CA PRO A 10 18.08 -5.52 7.84
C PRO A 10 19.60 -5.63 7.69
N SER A 11 20.08 -6.85 7.45
CA SER A 11 21.45 -7.04 6.96
C SER A 11 21.60 -6.48 5.54
N GLN A 12 22.82 -6.23 5.09
CA GLN A 12 23.09 -5.69 3.76
C GLN A 12 22.45 -6.53 2.65
N LYS A 13 22.58 -7.86 2.74
CA LYS A 13 21.94 -8.81 1.81
C LYS A 13 20.41 -8.68 1.83
N GLN A 14 19.80 -8.54 3.01
CA GLN A 14 18.34 -8.36 3.10
C GLN A 14 17.89 -7.02 2.52
N ALA A 15 18.69 -5.96 2.66
CA ALA A 15 18.40 -4.68 2.06
C ALA A 15 18.36 -4.82 0.53
N GLU A 16 19.38 -5.41 -0.09
CA GLU A 16 19.47 -5.64 -1.54
C GLU A 16 18.27 -6.43 -2.09
N GLU A 17 17.87 -7.51 -1.42
CA GLU A 17 16.68 -8.30 -1.79
C GLU A 17 15.40 -7.44 -1.74
N ILE A 18 15.27 -6.60 -0.71
CA ILE A 18 14.15 -5.67 -0.60
C ILE A 18 14.18 -4.65 -1.75
N GLU A 19 15.36 -4.14 -2.11
CA GLU A 19 15.50 -3.19 -3.23
C GLU A 19 15.08 -3.82 -4.56
N TRP A 20 15.51 -5.05 -4.81
CA TRP A 20 15.13 -5.80 -5.99
C TRP A 20 13.61 -5.99 -6.07
N VAL A 21 12.98 -6.42 -4.97
CA VAL A 21 11.52 -6.58 -4.90
C VAL A 21 10.79 -5.26 -5.12
N LEU A 22 11.26 -4.16 -4.53
CA LEU A 22 10.66 -2.83 -4.69
C LEU A 22 10.74 -2.34 -6.14
N THR A 23 11.86 -2.61 -6.80
CA THR A 23 12.08 -2.26 -8.21
C THR A 23 11.18 -3.10 -9.12
N ALA A 24 11.14 -4.43 -8.92
CA ALA A 24 10.24 -5.32 -9.66
C ALA A 24 8.76 -4.94 -9.47
N PHE A 25 8.38 -4.54 -8.26
CA PHE A 25 7.02 -4.08 -7.96
C PHE A 25 6.66 -2.78 -8.67
N GLU A 26 7.59 -1.83 -8.76
CA GLU A 26 7.43 -0.59 -9.52
C GLU A 26 7.23 -0.89 -11.01
N SER A 27 8.13 -1.69 -11.60
CA SER A 27 8.05 -2.07 -13.01
C SER A 27 6.72 -2.77 -13.32
N ALA A 28 6.26 -3.65 -12.43
CA ALA A 28 4.94 -4.28 -12.55
C ALA A 28 3.78 -3.26 -12.51
N CYS A 29 3.84 -2.26 -11.63
CA CYS A 29 2.82 -1.20 -11.56
C CYS A 29 2.81 -0.35 -12.84
N ASN A 30 4.00 0.00 -13.36
CA ASN A 30 4.14 0.75 -14.61
C ASN A 30 3.62 -0.07 -15.80
N TYR A 31 3.99 -1.34 -15.89
CA TYR A 31 3.50 -2.27 -16.91
C TYR A 31 1.98 -2.37 -16.91
N ALA A 32 1.38 -2.64 -15.74
CA ALA A 32 -0.07 -2.70 -15.59
C ALA A 32 -0.76 -1.40 -16.01
N ASN A 33 -0.16 -0.25 -15.69
CA ASN A 33 -0.72 1.05 -16.06
C ASN A 33 -0.64 1.34 -17.56
N GLN A 34 0.37 0.81 -18.27
CA GLN A 34 0.50 0.95 -19.72
C GLN A 34 -0.40 -0.04 -20.47
N LYS A 35 -0.44 -1.30 -20.01
CA LYS A 35 -1.20 -2.39 -20.66
C LYS A 35 -2.71 -2.19 -20.54
N VAL A 36 -3.19 -1.73 -19.39
CA VAL A 36 -4.63 -1.57 -19.16
C VAL A 36 -5.10 -0.19 -19.63
N LYS A 37 -6.20 -0.15 -20.38
CA LYS A 37 -6.82 1.10 -20.85
C LYS A 37 -7.07 2.10 -19.69
N PRO A 38 -6.84 3.42 -19.88
CA PRO A 38 -6.84 4.41 -18.80
C PRO A 38 -8.19 4.61 -18.11
N GLN A 39 -9.31 4.29 -18.78
CA GLN A 39 -10.66 4.36 -18.21
C GLN A 39 -10.93 3.30 -17.13
N ILE A 40 -10.16 2.21 -17.10
CA ILE A 40 -10.37 1.11 -16.16
C ILE A 40 -9.72 1.46 -14.82
N THR A 41 -10.56 1.59 -13.79
CA THR A 41 -10.13 1.91 -12.41
C THR A 41 -10.42 0.79 -11.40
N SER A 42 -11.14 -0.25 -11.84
CA SER A 42 -11.49 -1.39 -11.00
C SER A 42 -10.29 -2.31 -10.80
N LYS A 43 -9.97 -2.62 -9.53
CA LYS A 43 -8.89 -3.54 -9.17
C LYS A 43 -9.09 -4.94 -9.78
N MET A 44 -10.34 -5.42 -9.81
CA MET A 44 -10.68 -6.77 -10.27
C MET A 44 -10.45 -6.89 -11.77
N THR A 45 -10.88 -5.88 -12.53
CA THR A 45 -10.69 -5.83 -13.97
C THR A 45 -9.20 -5.74 -14.33
N ILE A 46 -8.43 -4.91 -13.61
CA ILE A 46 -6.98 -4.85 -13.80
C ILE A 46 -6.35 -6.22 -13.52
N GLN A 47 -6.68 -6.84 -12.38
CA GLN A 47 -6.13 -8.13 -11.99
C GLN A 47 -6.43 -9.22 -13.04
N ASN A 48 -7.66 -9.31 -13.54
CA ASN A 48 -8.03 -10.30 -14.56
C ASN A 48 -7.23 -10.13 -15.86
N LEU A 49 -6.81 -8.91 -16.19
CA LEU A 49 -6.08 -8.62 -17.42
C LEU A 49 -4.57 -8.88 -17.31
N VAL A 50 -3.94 -8.52 -16.18
CA VAL A 50 -2.46 -8.46 -16.09
C VAL A 50 -1.85 -9.37 -15.04
N TYR A 51 -2.63 -10.08 -14.22
CA TYR A 51 -2.09 -10.88 -13.10
C TYR A 51 -1.11 -11.97 -13.56
N ASN A 52 -1.48 -12.75 -14.58
CA ASN A 52 -0.62 -13.83 -15.08
C ASN A 52 0.65 -13.28 -15.73
N GLU A 53 0.53 -12.21 -16.52
CA GLU A 53 1.66 -11.54 -17.18
C GLU A 53 2.63 -10.97 -16.14
N ILE A 54 2.14 -10.29 -15.10
CA ILE A 54 2.98 -9.71 -14.04
C ILE A 54 3.78 -10.77 -13.31
N ARG A 55 3.16 -11.93 -13.02
CA ARG A 55 3.84 -13.03 -12.34
C ARG A 55 4.92 -13.66 -13.21
N ALA A 56 4.66 -13.82 -14.50
CA ALA A 56 5.62 -14.40 -15.44
C ALA A 56 6.80 -13.46 -15.71
N LEU A 57 6.55 -12.16 -15.90
CA LEU A 57 7.56 -11.18 -16.30
C LEU A 57 8.43 -10.67 -15.14
N PHE A 58 7.84 -10.46 -13.96
CA PHE A 58 8.51 -9.82 -12.83
C PHE A 58 8.81 -10.77 -11.68
N GLY A 59 8.45 -12.06 -11.79
CA GLY A 59 8.70 -13.06 -10.74
C GLY A 59 8.02 -12.76 -9.40
N LEU A 60 7.02 -11.88 -9.38
CA LEU A 60 6.38 -11.44 -8.13
C LEU A 60 5.54 -12.56 -7.50
N SER A 61 5.55 -12.61 -6.17
CA SER A 61 4.64 -13.46 -5.41
C SER A 61 3.18 -13.06 -5.65
N ALA A 62 2.24 -13.99 -5.41
CA ALA A 62 0.81 -13.78 -5.61
C ALA A 62 0.32 -12.48 -4.93
N ASN A 63 0.73 -12.32 -3.68
CA ASN A 63 0.33 -11.20 -2.85
C ASN A 63 0.85 -9.89 -3.43
N LEU A 64 2.10 -9.84 -3.91
CA LEU A 64 2.67 -8.64 -4.51
C LEU A 64 1.98 -8.29 -5.83
N ALA A 65 1.71 -9.26 -6.70
CA ALA A 65 1.01 -9.02 -7.96
C ALA A 65 -0.39 -8.43 -7.74
N VAL A 66 -1.16 -8.96 -6.78
CA VAL A 66 -2.47 -8.41 -6.41
C VAL A 66 -2.35 -6.99 -5.87
N ARG A 67 -1.34 -6.71 -5.05
CA ARG A 67 -1.09 -5.37 -4.48
C ARG A 67 -0.70 -4.36 -5.56
N ALA A 68 0.06 -4.76 -6.57
CA ALA A 68 0.40 -3.92 -7.72
C ALA A 68 -0.88 -3.50 -8.47
N CYS A 69 -1.75 -4.46 -8.78
CA CYS A 69 -3.03 -4.21 -9.45
C CYS A 69 -3.92 -3.25 -8.63
N ALA A 70 -4.03 -3.48 -7.32
CA ALA A 70 -4.80 -2.63 -6.42
C ALA A 70 -4.23 -1.20 -6.33
N ARG A 71 -2.90 -1.06 -6.32
CA ARG A 71 -2.21 0.23 -6.28
C ARG A 71 -2.46 1.04 -7.55
N VAL A 72 -2.43 0.41 -8.72
CA VAL A 72 -2.75 1.06 -10.01
C VAL A 72 -4.20 1.53 -10.04
N GLY A 73 -5.14 0.66 -9.66
CA GLY A 73 -6.56 1.01 -9.60
C GLY A 73 -6.84 2.20 -8.65
N ALA A 74 -6.25 2.18 -7.45
CA ALA A 74 -6.39 3.27 -6.48
C ALA A 74 -5.80 4.59 -7.02
N ASN A 75 -4.60 4.57 -7.60
CA ASN A 75 -3.98 5.76 -8.17
C ASN A 75 -4.79 6.35 -9.31
N ARG A 76 -5.36 5.53 -10.20
CA ARG A 76 -6.25 5.99 -11.27
C ARG A 76 -7.51 6.66 -10.72
N LYS A 77 -8.12 6.13 -9.65
CA LYS A 77 -9.25 6.78 -8.99
C LYS A 77 -8.86 8.16 -8.45
N THR A 78 -7.74 8.27 -7.75
CA THR A 78 -7.25 9.55 -7.23
C THR A 78 -6.90 10.53 -8.35
N ALA A 79 -6.32 10.06 -9.45
CA ALA A 79 -5.98 10.85 -10.62
C ALA A 79 -7.23 11.41 -11.31
N LYS A 80 -8.27 10.58 -11.48
CA LYS A 80 -9.58 11.00 -12.00
C LYS A 80 -10.24 12.05 -11.11
N LEU A 81 -10.23 11.87 -9.79
CA LEU A 81 -10.76 12.86 -8.84
C LEU A 81 -10.03 14.21 -8.91
N LYS A 82 -8.74 14.20 -9.25
CA LYS A 82 -7.91 15.41 -9.34
C LYS A 82 -7.79 15.96 -10.76
N ASN A 83 -8.49 15.39 -11.75
CA ASN A 83 -8.37 15.70 -13.18
C ASN A 83 -6.91 15.77 -13.66
N LYS A 84 -6.06 14.86 -13.18
CA LYS A 84 -4.64 14.78 -13.53
C LYS A 84 -4.31 13.42 -14.13
N PRO A 85 -3.33 13.31 -15.04
CA PRO A 85 -2.87 12.01 -15.52
C PRO A 85 -2.13 11.25 -14.41
N VAL A 86 -2.16 9.92 -14.51
CA VAL A 86 -1.38 9.05 -13.61
C VAL A 86 0.10 9.22 -13.93
N LYS A 87 0.87 9.69 -12.94
CA LYS A 87 2.33 9.75 -13.05
C LYS A 87 2.93 8.35 -12.99
N ALA A 88 4.10 8.17 -13.59
CA ALA A 88 4.87 6.93 -13.45
C ALA A 88 5.06 6.58 -11.96
N PHE A 89 4.93 5.29 -11.65
CA PHE A 89 5.23 4.77 -10.34
C PHE A 89 6.75 4.84 -10.16
N LYS A 90 7.21 5.25 -8.97
CA LYS A 90 8.62 5.40 -8.61
C LYS A 90 8.98 4.45 -7.47
N PRO A 91 10.25 4.01 -7.37
CA PRO A 91 10.67 3.12 -6.29
C PRO A 91 10.68 3.90 -4.98
N THR A 92 10.24 3.25 -3.90
CA THR A 92 10.08 3.92 -2.60
C THR A 92 11.42 4.36 -1.99
N LEU A 93 12.53 3.74 -2.38
CA LEU A 93 13.87 4.06 -1.88
C LEU A 93 14.31 5.48 -2.26
N GLU A 94 14.02 5.91 -3.50
CA GLU A 94 14.27 7.30 -3.92
C GLU A 94 13.41 8.29 -3.10
N VAL A 95 12.20 7.87 -2.70
CA VAL A 95 11.32 8.69 -1.86
C VAL A 95 11.83 8.78 -0.43
N LEU A 96 12.40 7.70 0.13
CA LEU A 96 12.91 7.67 1.51
C LEU A 96 14.11 8.60 1.73
N SER A 97 15.05 8.66 0.78
CA SER A 97 16.14 9.66 0.80
C SER A 97 15.60 11.10 0.90
N LYS A 98 14.43 11.36 0.29
CA LYS A 98 13.79 12.68 0.24
C LYS A 98 12.80 12.93 1.40
N ARG A 99 12.55 11.96 2.28
CA ARG A 99 11.68 12.17 3.45
C ARG A 99 12.48 12.87 4.54
N LYS A 100 12.21 14.16 4.77
CA LYS A 100 12.58 14.82 6.03
C LYS A 100 12.07 13.95 7.19
N PRO A 101 12.88 13.71 8.24
CA PRO A 101 12.38 13.03 9.43
C PRO A 101 11.13 13.77 9.89
N ARG A 102 10.05 13.01 10.16
CA ARG A 102 8.86 13.60 10.79
C ARG A 102 9.36 14.24 12.08
N LYS A 103 9.30 15.57 12.18
CA LYS A 103 9.58 16.26 13.44
C LYS A 103 8.71 15.58 14.49
N ALA A 104 9.33 15.02 15.51
CA ALA A 104 8.64 14.60 16.71
C ALA A 104 8.19 15.88 17.41
N GLN A 105 7.06 16.45 16.98
CA GLN A 105 6.46 17.56 17.68
C GLN A 105 5.63 16.97 18.82
N GLY A 106 5.97 17.40 20.03
CA GLY A 106 5.74 16.70 21.29
C GLY A 106 4.33 16.15 21.47
N LEU A 107 4.28 14.86 21.81
CA LEU A 107 3.11 14.25 22.42
C LEU A 107 3.32 14.25 23.95
N LEU A 108 3.23 15.43 24.54
CA LEU A 108 2.84 15.58 25.93
C LEU A 108 1.57 16.43 25.96
N ALA A 109 0.53 15.84 26.56
CA ALA A 109 -0.72 16.47 26.98
C ALA A 109 -1.61 17.11 25.91
N ALA A 110 -2.59 16.36 25.42
CA ALA A 110 -3.93 16.91 25.15
C ALA A 110 -4.97 15.79 25.19
N GLY A 111 -5.74 15.76 26.29
CA GLY A 111 -7.18 15.51 26.30
C GLY A 111 -7.72 14.24 25.65
N GLN A 112 -8.18 13.33 26.51
CA GLN A 112 -9.42 12.59 26.28
C GLN A 112 -10.50 13.52 25.68
N ASP A 113 -11.29 12.97 24.76
CA ASP A 113 -12.59 13.46 24.26
C ASP A 113 -12.64 13.63 22.74
N ARG A 114 -12.78 12.49 22.06
CA ARG A 114 -13.69 12.33 20.92
C ARG A 114 -13.88 10.83 20.67
N PHE A 115 -14.50 10.15 21.63
CA PHE A 115 -15.06 8.83 21.40
C PHE A 115 -16.39 9.03 20.65
N CYS A 116 -16.50 8.45 19.46
CA CYS A 116 -17.73 8.46 18.67
C CYS A 116 -18.86 7.79 19.47
N ASN A 117 -19.87 8.58 19.83
CA ASN A 117 -21.16 8.10 20.31
C ASN A 117 -21.88 7.36 19.18
N GLY A 118 -21.87 6.03 19.21
CA GLY A 118 -22.59 5.23 18.20
C GLY A 118 -22.56 3.72 18.38
N CYS A 119 -21.69 3.16 19.21
CA CYS A 119 -21.63 1.71 19.43
C CYS A 119 -21.62 1.37 20.92
N ARG A 120 -22.73 1.63 21.62
CA ARG A 120 -22.94 1.16 22.99
C ARG A 120 -24.29 0.44 23.09
N ALA A 121 -24.34 -0.80 22.63
CA ALA A 121 -25.36 -1.73 23.08
C ALA A 121 -24.84 -3.17 23.04
N ARG A 122 -25.00 -3.86 24.17
CA ARG A 122 -24.81 -5.29 24.45
C ARG A 122 -23.40 -5.85 24.54
N ARG A 123 -22.81 -5.75 25.74
CA ARG A 123 -22.04 -6.82 26.40
C ARG A 123 -22.19 -6.72 27.93
N LYS A 124 -23.35 -7.14 28.42
CA LYS A 124 -23.54 -7.97 29.61
C LYS A 124 -24.39 -9.11 29.04
N ASP A 125 -23.97 -10.36 28.96
CA ASP A 125 -23.52 -11.25 30.03
C ASP A 125 -22.67 -12.36 29.39
N PHE A 126 -21.51 -12.69 29.96
CA PHE A 126 -20.96 -14.06 29.93
C PHE A 126 -19.65 -14.09 30.74
N ASN A 127 -19.76 -14.35 32.05
CA ASN A 127 -18.70 -15.04 32.77
C ASN A 127 -19.29 -15.72 34.02
N SER A 128 -19.70 -16.97 33.87
CA SER A 128 -19.98 -17.91 34.98
C SER A 128 -19.87 -19.31 34.39
N GLY A 129 -18.84 -20.07 34.79
CA GLY A 129 -18.56 -21.42 34.33
C GLY A 129 -17.09 -21.74 34.44
#